data_AF-A0A3N5YXA7-F1
#
_entry.id   AF-A0A3N5YXA7-F1
#
_cell.length_a   1.000
_cell.length_b   1.000
_cell.length_c   1.000
_cell.angle_alpha   90.00
_cell.angle_beta   90.00
_cell.angle_gamma   90.00
#
_symmetry.space_group_name_H-M   'P 1'
#
loop_
_entity.id
_entity.type
_entity.pdbx_description
1 polymer ?
#
loop_
_entity_poly.entity_id
_entity_poly.type
_entity_poly.pdbx_seq_one_letter_code
_entity_poly.pdbx_strand_id
1 'polypeptide(L)'
;MKEVVIVGGSRTAIAAFGGSLKTVPVVELGSIVMIDVLKKTGLRPVLSDAMKNAIPDNLKNQGVIDLERNAYQWDDNLAPVVIDEVIMGNVLQAAQGQNTARQAMVRAGIP
;
A
#
# COMPACT_ATOMS: atom_id res chain seq x y z
N MET A 1 -25.60 1.77 13.38
CA MET A 1 -24.75 1.84 12.17
C MET A 1 -23.58 2.74 12.50
N LYS A 2 -22.35 2.36 12.18
CA LYS A 2 -21.19 3.26 12.37
C LYS A 2 -21.15 4.25 11.20
N GLU A 3 -20.76 5.49 11.46
CA GLU A 3 -20.57 6.49 10.41
C GLU A 3 -19.29 6.20 9.63
N VAL A 4 -19.34 6.41 8.31
CA VAL A 4 -18.21 6.24 7.41
C VAL A 4 -17.68 7.62 7.04
N VAL A 5 -16.38 7.84 7.21
CA VAL A 5 -15.72 9.13 6.98
C VAL A 5 -14.51 8.98 6.07
N ILE A 6 -14.17 10.05 5.35
CA ILE A 6 -12.92 10.15 4.57
C ILE A 6 -11.89 10.89 5.43
N VAL A 7 -10.77 10.21 5.73
CA VAL A 7 -9.71 10.75 6.61
C VAL A 7 -8.68 11.59 5.83
N GLY A 8 -8.44 11.28 4.56
CA GLY A 8 -7.47 11.98 3.74
C GLY A 8 -7.56 11.60 2.26
N GLY A 9 -6.78 12.28 1.43
CA GLY A 9 -6.72 12.03 0.00
C GLY A 9 -5.45 12.56 -0.63
N SER A 10 -4.91 11.77 -1.57
CA SER A 10 -3.73 12.10 -2.36
C SER A 10 -3.92 11.65 -3.80
N ARG A 11 -3.19 12.31 -4.71
CA ARG A 11 -3.15 11.94 -6.12
C ARG A 11 -1.80 12.30 -6.73
N THR A 12 -1.42 11.60 -7.78
CA THR A 12 -0.32 12.02 -8.64
C THR A 12 -0.74 13.20 -9.54
N ALA A 13 0.25 13.80 -10.21
CA ALA A 13 -0.04 14.65 -11.36
C ALA A 13 -0.59 13.81 -12.52
N ILE A 14 -1.43 14.42 -13.36
CA ILE A 14 -1.97 13.77 -14.56
C ILE A 14 -1.11 14.21 -15.74
N ALA A 15 -0.45 13.25 -16.40
CA ALA A 15 0.32 13.50 -17.61
C ALA A 15 -0.50 13.16 -18.87
N ALA A 16 -0.17 13.82 -19.98
CA ALA A 16 -0.72 13.45 -21.28
C ALA A 16 -0.28 12.04 -21.70
N PHE A 17 -1.06 11.39 -22.56
CA PHE A 17 -0.68 10.11 -23.16
C PHE A 17 0.66 10.22 -23.88
N GLY A 18 1.61 9.33 -23.58
CA GLY A 18 2.99 9.41 -24.09
C GLY A 18 3.83 10.55 -23.51
N GLY A 19 3.36 11.22 -22.46
CA GLY A 19 4.02 12.35 -21.80
C GLY A 19 5.03 11.95 -20.71
N SER A 20 5.15 12.79 -19.68
CA SER A 20 6.19 12.71 -18.65
C SER A 20 6.15 11.43 -17.80
N LEU A 21 4.98 10.82 -17.62
CA LEU A 21 4.81 9.60 -16.82
C LEU A 21 4.80 8.31 -17.64
N LYS A 22 5.11 8.36 -18.95
CA LYS A 22 5.02 7.19 -19.85
C LYS A 22 5.89 6.00 -19.44
N THR A 23 6.99 6.27 -18.74
CA THR A 23 7.95 5.25 -18.27
C THR A 23 7.73 4.85 -16.81
N VAL A 24 6.76 5.47 -16.12
CA VAL A 24 6.50 5.19 -14.70
C VAL A 24 5.44 4.09 -14.60
N PRO A 25 5.74 2.92 -14.00
CA PRO A 25 4.77 1.86 -13.85
C PRO A 25 3.57 2.28 -12.99
N VAL A 26 2.36 1.82 -13.33
CA VAL A 26 1.16 2.14 -12.56
C VAL A 26 1.25 1.69 -11.10
N VAL A 27 1.95 0.59 -10.85
CA VAL A 27 2.18 0.03 -9.51
C VAL A 27 2.96 1.02 -8.65
N GLU A 28 3.93 1.73 -9.25
CA GLU A 28 4.71 2.76 -8.57
C GLU A 28 3.89 4.03 -8.32
N LEU A 29 3.07 4.46 -9.29
CA LEU A 29 2.15 5.57 -9.10
C LEU A 29 1.15 5.27 -7.95
N GLY A 30 0.63 4.04 -7.91
CA GLY A 30 -0.25 3.54 -6.85
C GLY A 30 0.43 3.51 -5.48
N SER A 31 1.68 3.04 -5.40
CA SER A 31 2.40 3.02 -4.13
C SER A 31 2.70 4.43 -3.63
N ILE A 32 3.09 5.35 -4.52
CA ILE A 32 3.38 6.76 -4.16
C ILE A 32 2.17 7.41 -3.49
N VAL A 33 0.97 7.23 -4.03
CA VAL A 33 -0.23 7.86 -3.44
C VAL A 33 -0.61 7.26 -2.09
N MET A 34 -0.44 5.94 -1.92
CA MET A 34 -0.66 5.26 -0.63
C MET A 34 0.34 5.75 0.43
N ILE A 35 1.61 5.91 0.04
CA ILE A 35 2.66 6.43 0.93
C ILE A 35 2.33 7.87 1.36
N ASP A 36 2.02 8.72 0.39
CA ASP A 36 1.78 10.14 0.63
C ASP A 36 0.55 10.39 1.51
N VAL A 37 -0.56 9.68 1.30
CA VAL A 37 -1.78 9.88 2.11
C VAL A 37 -1.59 9.45 3.57
N LEU A 38 -0.90 8.34 3.82
CA LEU A 38 -0.62 7.86 5.17
C LEU A 38 0.38 8.79 5.89
N LYS A 39 1.43 9.25 5.20
CA LYS A 39 2.36 10.24 5.76
C LYS A 39 1.66 11.56 6.10
N LYS A 40 0.81 12.07 5.20
CA LYS A 40 0.04 13.31 5.42
C LYS A 40 -0.95 13.21 6.59
N THR A 41 -1.51 12.03 6.81
CA THR A 41 -2.44 11.77 7.92
C THR A 41 -1.72 11.39 9.22
N GLY A 42 -0.39 11.26 9.20
CA GLY A 42 0.40 10.88 10.38
C GLY A 42 0.21 9.43 10.81
N LEU A 43 -0.14 8.55 9.86
CA LEU A 43 -0.47 7.15 10.11
C LEU A 43 0.60 6.21 9.55
N ARG A 44 0.84 5.09 10.23
CA ARG A 44 1.64 3.96 9.74
C ARG A 44 0.85 2.66 9.72
N PRO A 45 0.93 1.85 8.66
CA PRO A 45 0.17 0.62 8.56
C PRO A 45 0.78 -0.47 9.46
N VAL A 46 -0.05 -1.23 10.16
CA VAL A 46 0.36 -2.35 11.01
C VAL A 46 -0.57 -3.55 10.86
N LEU A 47 -0.04 -4.74 11.15
CA LEU A 47 -0.84 -5.96 11.23
C LEU A 47 -1.76 -5.93 12.44
N SER A 48 -3.03 -6.30 12.22
CA SER A 48 -3.97 -6.56 13.31
C SER A 48 -3.63 -7.85 14.04
N ASP A 49 -4.12 -8.01 15.27
CA ASP A 49 -3.91 -9.25 16.02
C ASP A 49 -4.63 -10.45 15.38
N ALA A 50 -5.76 -10.21 14.71
CA ALA A 50 -6.44 -11.23 13.92
C ALA A 50 -5.56 -11.72 12.74
N MET A 51 -4.91 -10.80 12.03
CA MET A 51 -3.97 -11.15 10.94
C MET A 51 -2.78 -11.95 11.46
N LYS A 52 -2.19 -11.57 12.61
CA LYS A 52 -1.09 -12.31 13.23
C LYS A 52 -1.49 -13.73 13.63
N ASN A 53 -2.70 -13.89 14.16
CA ASN A 53 -3.22 -15.20 14.55
C ASN A 53 -3.58 -16.10 13.36
N ALA A 54 -3.80 -15.51 12.18
CA ALA A 54 -4.06 -16.24 10.94
C ALA A 54 -2.78 -16.73 10.21
N ILE A 55 -1.59 -16.37 10.70
CA ILE A 55 -0.32 -16.82 10.12
C ILE A 55 -0.19 -18.34 10.32
N PRO A 56 0.12 -19.12 9.26
CA PRO A 56 0.36 -20.55 9.38
C PRO A 56 1.44 -20.88 10.42
N ASP A 57 1.26 -21.94 11.19
CA ASP A 57 2.17 -22.31 12.30
C ASP A 57 3.64 -22.39 11.88
N ASN A 58 3.90 -22.93 10.69
CA ASN A 58 5.24 -23.07 10.14
C ASN A 58 5.92 -21.72 9.81
N LEU A 59 5.17 -20.63 9.73
CA LEU A 59 5.66 -19.30 9.35
C LEU A 59 5.66 -18.29 10.51
N LYS A 60 5.17 -18.66 11.69
CA LYS A 60 5.08 -17.75 12.86
C LYS A 60 6.42 -17.13 13.26
N ASN A 61 7.52 -17.85 13.02
CA ASN A 61 8.88 -17.43 13.39
C ASN A 61 9.70 -16.89 12.21
N GLN A 62 9.10 -16.75 11.01
CA GLN A 62 9.81 -16.32 9.81
C GLN A 62 10.28 -14.86 9.91
N GLY A 63 9.56 -14.03 10.66
CA GLY A 63 9.83 -12.60 10.75
C GLY A 63 9.56 -11.87 9.43
N VAL A 64 10.06 -10.64 9.33
CA VAL A 64 9.89 -9.76 8.16
C VAL A 64 10.78 -10.24 7.02
N ILE A 65 10.19 -10.54 5.86
CA ILE A 65 10.94 -10.97 4.67
C ILE A 65 11.65 -9.79 3.99
N ASP A 66 12.64 -10.08 3.15
CA ASP A 66 13.42 -9.04 2.46
C ASP A 66 12.56 -8.07 1.65
N LEU A 67 11.50 -8.57 1.01
CA LEU A 67 10.56 -7.75 0.25
C LEU A 67 9.89 -6.68 1.12
N GLU A 68 9.42 -7.08 2.30
CA GLU A 68 8.78 -6.19 3.26
C GLU A 68 9.79 -5.21 3.86
N ARG A 69 10.98 -5.69 4.21
CA ARG A 69 12.08 -4.84 4.72
C ARG A 69 12.48 -3.76 3.73
N ASN A 70 12.56 -4.11 2.44
CA ASN A 70 12.94 -3.17 1.38
C ASN A 70 11.86 -2.12 1.09
N ALA A 71 10.58 -2.45 1.35
CA ALA A 71 9.46 -1.54 1.12
C ALA A 71 9.07 -0.73 2.37
N TYR A 72 9.40 -1.21 3.57
CA TYR A 72 9.05 -0.56 4.82
C TYR A 72 9.85 0.74 4.99
N GLN A 73 9.12 1.85 5.02
CA GLN A 73 9.69 3.21 5.05
C GLN A 73 8.98 4.11 6.08
N TRP A 74 8.28 3.50 7.03
CA TRP A 74 7.43 4.20 7.98
C TRP A 74 8.23 4.58 9.22
N ASP A 75 7.98 5.80 9.70
CA ASP A 75 8.50 6.25 10.99
C ASP A 75 7.65 5.63 12.11
N ASP A 76 8.30 4.92 13.03
CA ASP A 76 7.63 4.23 14.14
C ASP A 76 6.94 5.19 15.12
N ASN A 77 7.27 6.49 15.07
CA ASN A 77 6.59 7.54 15.83
C ASN A 77 5.20 7.90 15.29
N LEU A 78 4.85 7.50 14.06
CA LEU A 78 3.52 7.72 13.50
C LEU A 78 2.47 6.83 14.19
N ALA A 79 1.23 7.31 14.22
CA ALA A 79 0.14 6.58 14.85
C ALA A 79 -0.16 5.28 14.07
N PRO A 80 -0.21 4.10 14.74
CA PRO A 80 -0.48 2.84 14.06
C PRO A 80 -1.93 2.78 13.58
N VAL A 81 -2.13 2.29 12.36
CA VAL A 81 -3.46 2.01 11.80
C VAL A 81 -3.50 0.63 11.17
N VAL A 82 -4.58 -0.10 11.42
CA VAL A 82 -4.88 -1.35 10.71
C VAL A 82 -5.57 -1.02 9.40
N ILE A 83 -5.08 -1.58 8.30
CA ILE A 83 -5.71 -1.48 6.99
C ILE A 83 -6.29 -2.85 6.67
N ASP A 84 -7.62 -2.95 6.67
CA ASP A 84 -8.30 -4.22 6.38
C ASP A 84 -8.31 -4.53 4.88
N GLU A 85 -8.42 -3.50 4.03
CA GLU A 85 -8.55 -3.68 2.58
C GLU A 85 -7.92 -2.52 1.81
N VAL A 86 -7.31 -2.84 0.67
CA VAL A 86 -6.86 -1.88 -0.34
C VAL A 86 -7.49 -2.23 -1.67
N ILE A 87 -8.31 -1.31 -2.19
CA ILE A 87 -8.99 -1.46 -3.47
C ILE A 87 -8.40 -0.43 -4.44
N MET A 88 -7.95 -0.90 -5.61
CA MET A 88 -7.42 -0.05 -6.68
C MET A 88 -8.16 -0.30 -7.98
N GLY A 89 -8.80 0.74 -8.52
CA GLY A 89 -9.41 0.70 -9.84
C GLY A 89 -8.33 0.79 -10.93
N ASN A 90 -8.28 -0.19 -11.83
CA ASN A 90 -7.35 -0.22 -12.96
C ASN A 90 -7.97 -0.93 -14.16
N VAL A 91 -8.18 -0.18 -15.26
CA VAL A 91 -8.88 -0.67 -16.46
C VAL A 91 -7.95 -1.47 -17.38
N LEU A 92 -6.74 -0.97 -17.64
CA LEU A 92 -5.78 -1.58 -18.58
C LEU A 92 -4.71 -2.35 -17.82
N GLN A 93 -5.04 -3.59 -17.46
CA GLN A 93 -4.16 -4.43 -16.63
C GLN A 93 -3.16 -5.28 -17.42
N ALA A 94 -3.29 -5.35 -18.75
CA ALA A 94 -2.42 -6.16 -19.58
C ALA A 94 -0.94 -5.76 -19.41
N ALA A 95 -0.07 -6.77 -19.28
CA ALA A 95 1.37 -6.61 -19.07
C ALA A 95 1.80 -5.87 -17.77
N GLN A 96 0.91 -5.73 -16.77
CA GLN A 96 1.24 -5.11 -15.48
C GLN A 96 1.46 -6.12 -14.34
N GLY A 97 1.55 -7.41 -14.67
CA GLY A 97 1.71 -8.50 -13.70
C GLY A 97 0.39 -8.86 -13.00
N GLN A 98 0.49 -9.74 -11.99
CA GLN A 98 -0.66 -10.21 -11.24
C GLN A 98 -1.09 -9.16 -10.21
N ASN A 99 -2.39 -8.87 -10.13
CA ASN A 99 -3.01 -7.99 -9.14
C ASN A 99 -2.19 -6.72 -8.82
N THR A 100 -2.33 -5.71 -9.69
CA THR A 100 -1.63 -4.42 -9.55
C THR A 100 -1.87 -3.73 -8.21
N ALA A 101 -3.05 -3.91 -7.59
CA ALA A 101 -3.36 -3.38 -6.27
C ALA A 101 -2.45 -3.99 -5.20
N ARG A 102 -2.31 -5.32 -5.15
CA ARG A 102 -1.43 -6.00 -4.19
C ARG A 102 0.03 -5.62 -4.42
N GLN A 103 0.47 -5.52 -5.68
CA GLN A 103 1.83 -5.07 -5.97
C GLN A 103 2.10 -3.65 -5.45
N ALA A 104 1.15 -2.72 -5.65
CA ALA A 104 1.29 -1.34 -5.21
C ALA A 104 1.31 -1.24 -3.68
N MET A 105 0.44 -2.01 -3.02
CA MET A 105 0.33 -2.08 -1.57
C MET A 105 1.62 -2.62 -0.92
N VAL A 106 2.18 -3.70 -1.47
CA VAL A 106 3.46 -4.25 -0.98
C VAL A 106 4.59 -3.25 -1.19
N ARG A 107 4.66 -2.57 -2.34
CA ARG A 107 5.65 -1.49 -2.58
C ARG A 107 5.45 -0.27 -1.69
N ALA A 108 4.25 -0.02 -1.21
CA ALA A 108 3.96 1.03 -0.24
C ALA A 108 4.39 0.64 1.19
N GLY A 109 4.84 -0.60 1.42
CA GLY A 109 5.17 -1.09 2.76
C GLY A 109 3.94 -1.29 3.63
N ILE A 110 2.79 -1.59 3.03
CA ILE A 110 1.57 -1.99 3.76
C ILE A 110 1.61 -3.52 3.87
N PRO A 111 1.55 -4.10 5.10
CA PRO A 111 1.67 -5.53 5.32
C PRO A 111 0.45 -6.33 4.81
#